data_AF-A0A936GJQ9-F1
#
_entry.id   AF-A0A936GJQ9-F1
#
_cell.length_a   1.000
_cell.length_b   1.000
_cell.length_c   1.000
_cell.angle_alpha   90.00
_cell.angle_beta   90.00
_cell.angle_gamma   90.00
#
_symmetry.space_group_name_H-M   'P 1'
#
loop_
_entity.id
_entity.type
_entity.pdbx_description
1 polymer ?
#
loop_
_entity_poly.entity_id
_entity_poly.type
_entity_poly.pdbx_seq_one_letter_code
_entity_poly.pdbx_strand_id
1 'polypeptide(L)' 'MLNDLRNKNDQTPFYIYAGSNATKDKLEAMKQGAQGLTNSPQELFELITQLIL' A
#
# COMPACT_ATOMS: atom_id res chain seq x y z
N MET A 1 7.60 -12.87 0.00
CA MET A 1 8.09 -11.60 0.56
C MET A 1 7.11 -10.96 1.54
N LEU A 2 5.85 -10.62 1.19
CA LEU A 2 4.89 -10.10 2.20
C LEU A 2 4.48 -11.16 3.24
N ASN A 3 4.13 -12.37 2.77
CA ASN A 3 3.73 -13.47 3.66
C ASN A 3 4.84 -13.83 4.67
N ASP A 4 6.11 -13.70 4.29
CA ASP A 4 7.24 -14.00 5.18
C ASP A 4 7.33 -13.01 6.35
N LEU A 5 6.98 -11.73 6.12
CA LEU A 5 6.88 -10.72 7.17
C LEU A 5 5.68 -11.02 8.08
N ARG A 6 4.51 -11.29 7.48
CA ARG A 6 3.28 -11.59 8.24
C ARG A 6 3.41 -12.86 9.09
N ASN A 7 4.10 -13.89 8.60
CA ASN A 7 4.41 -15.11 9.36
C ASN A 7 5.32 -14.86 10.58
N LYS A 8 6.09 -13.77 10.57
CA LYS A 8 6.90 -13.32 11.72
C LYS A 8 6.14 -12.36 12.64
N ASN A 9 4.82 -12.26 12.47
CA ASN A 9 3.94 -11.32 13.15
C ASN A 9 4.32 -9.85 12.95
N ASP A 10 5.02 -9.54 11.86
CA ASP A 10 5.26 -8.16 11.44
C ASP A 10 3.96 -7.61 10.84
N GLN A 11 3.38 -6.59 11.47
CA GLN A 11 2.15 -5.93 11.04
C GLN A 11 2.40 -4.51 10.53
N THR A 12 3.63 -4.21 10.10
CA THR A 12 3.99 -2.90 9.56
C THR A 12 3.00 -2.51 8.46
N PRO A 13 2.31 -1.36 8.59
CA PRO A 13 1.43 -0.83 7.56
C PRO A 13 2.23 -0.46 6.31
N PHE A 14 1.63 -0.59 5.14
CA PHE A 14 2.33 -0.31 3.88
C PHE A 14 1.39 0.22 2.80
N TYR A 15 1.98 1.00 1.89
CA TYR A 15 1.39 1.45 0.64
C TYR A 15 2.15 0.81 -0.53
N ILE A 16 1.48 0.61 -1.65
CA ILE A 16 2.10 0.13 -2.89
C ILE A 16 2.23 1.30 -3.87
N TYR A 17 3.47 1.56 -4.29
CA TYR A 17 3.75 2.48 -5.39
C TYR A 17 4.14 1.65 -6.63
N ALA A 18 3.32 1.70 -7.67
CA ALA A 18 3.49 0.90 -8.88
C ALA A 18 3.04 1.68 -10.11
N GLY A 19 3.50 1.32 -11.31
CA GLY A 19 3.11 2.04 -12.54
C GLY A 19 1.63 1.88 -12.91
N SER A 20 1.00 0.75 -12.52
CA SER A 20 -0.44 0.53 -12.70
C SER A 20 -1.23 1.16 -11.55
N ASN A 21 -2.41 1.68 -11.86
CA ASN A 21 -3.37 2.21 -10.89
C ASN A 21 -4.80 1.72 -11.17
N ALA A 22 -4.92 0.59 -11.87
CA ALA A 22 -6.22 0.04 -12.27
C ALA A 22 -7.04 -0.38 -11.06
N THR A 23 -8.37 -0.24 -11.14
CA THR A 23 -9.29 -0.61 -10.05
C THR A 23 -9.10 -2.05 -9.58
N LYS A 24 -8.81 -2.98 -10.50
CA LYS A 24 -8.55 -4.39 -10.17
C LYS A 24 -7.30 -4.56 -9.29
N ASP A 25 -6.24 -3.81 -9.59
CA ASP A 25 -4.98 -3.88 -8.85
C ASP A 25 -5.13 -3.26 -7.46
N LYS A 26 -5.90 -2.16 -7.34
CA LYS A 26 -6.26 -1.58 -6.05
C LYS A 26 -7.01 -2.57 -5.17
N LEU A 27 -8.03 -3.23 -5.73
CA LEU A 27 -8.82 -4.22 -4.99
C LEU A 27 -7.97 -5.40 -4.51
N GLU A 28 -7.04 -5.88 -5.34
CA GLU A 28 -6.14 -6.96 -4.93
C GLU A 28 -5.16 -6.48 -3.85
N ALA A 29 -4.54 -5.31 -4.02
CA ALA A 29 -3.65 -4.72 -3.03
C ALA A 29 -4.33 -4.58 -1.65
N MET A 30 -5.58 -4.09 -1.63
CA MET A 30 -6.37 -3.98 -0.40
C MET A 30 -6.66 -5.34 0.25
N LYS A 31 -6.98 -6.37 -0.54
CA LYS A 31 -7.18 -7.74 -0.02
C LYS A 31 -5.91 -8.30 0.63
N GLN A 32 -4.74 -7.91 0.13
CA GLN A 32 -3.44 -8.29 0.71
C GLN A 32 -3.02 -7.40 1.89
N GLY A 33 -3.86 -6.45 2.31
CA GLY A 33 -3.63 -5.60 3.47
C GLY A 33 -2.83 -4.32 3.20
N ALA A 34 -2.72 -3.89 1.94
CA ALA A 34 -2.17 -2.57 1.63
C ALA A 34 -3.16 -1.47 2.06
N GLN A 35 -2.64 -0.37 2.58
CA GLN A 35 -3.44 0.82 2.91
C GLN A 35 -3.81 1.64 1.67
N GLY A 36 -3.07 1.45 0.57
CA GLY A 36 -3.36 2.06 -0.71
C GLY A 36 -2.42 1.60 -1.81
N LEU A 37 -2.83 1.84 -3.05
CA LEU A 37 -2.02 1.65 -4.25
C LEU A 37 -2.15 2.90 -5.12
N THR A 38 -1.02 3.46 -5.55
CA THR A 38 -0.97 4.62 -6.43
C THR A 38 0.21 4.56 -7.38
N ASN A 39 0.08 5.21 -8.53
CA ASN A 39 1.16 5.49 -9.47
C ASN A 39 1.57 6.98 -9.49
N SER A 40 0.93 7.81 -8.67
CA SER A 40 1.20 9.23 -8.55
C SER A 40 2.11 9.50 -7.33
N PRO A 41 3.33 10.04 -7.53
CA PRO A 41 4.17 10.45 -6.41
C PRO A 41 3.51 11.48 -5.50
N GLN A 42 2.70 12.38 -6.07
CA GLN A 42 1.98 13.41 -5.32
C GLN A 42 0.92 12.79 -4.41
N GLU A 43 0.12 11.85 -4.93
CA GLU A 43 -0.88 11.14 -4.14
C GLU A 43 -0.21 10.32 -3.02
N LEU A 44 0.92 9.67 -3.31
CA LEU A 44 1.69 8.95 -2.29
C LEU A 44 2.15 9.88 -1.16
N PHE A 45 2.66 11.06 -1.51
CA PHE A 45 3.08 12.06 -0.54
C PHE A 45 1.91 12.50 0.35
N GLU A 46 0.76 12.81 -0.24
CA GLU A 46 -0.45 13.19 0.49
C GLU A 46 -0.92 12.07 1.43
N LEU A 47 -0.98 10.83 0.95
CA LEU A 47 -1.40 9.67 1.75
C LEU A 47 -0.49 9.44 2.96
N ILE A 48 0.83 9.57 2.78
CA ILE A 48 1.79 9.36 3.87
C ILE A 48 1.73 10.52 4.87
N THR A 49 1.65 11.76 4.40
CA THR A 49 1.66 12.94 5.29
C THR A 49 0.39 13.09 6.10
N GLN A 50 -0.77 12.68 5.56
CA GLN A 50 -2.04 12.62 6.30
C GLN A 50 -2.01 11.63 7.49
N LEU A 51 -1.11 10.64 7.49
CA LEU A 51 -0.98 9.71 8.61
C LEU A 51 -0.15 10.24 9.77
N ILE A 52 0.61 11.31 9.56
CA ILE A 52 1.59 11.84 10.52
C ILE A 52 1.05 13.08 11.26
N LEU A 53 0.04 13.75 10.69
CA LEU A 53 -0.63 14.93 11.23
C LEU A 53 -1.92 14.54 11.96
#